data_AF-A0A938FS96-F1
#
_entry.id   AF-A0A938FS96-F1
#
_cell.length_a   1.000
_cell.length_b   1.000
_cell.length_c   1.000
_cell.angle_alpha   90.00
_cell.angle_beta   90.00
_cell.angle_gamma   90.00
#
_symmetry.space_group_name_H-M   'P 1'
#
loop_
_entity.id
_entity.type
_entity.pdbx_description
1 polymer ?
#
loop_
_entity_poly.entity_id
_entity_poly.type
_entity_poly.pdbx_seq_one_letter_code
_entity_poly.pdbx_strand_id
1 'polypeptide(L)'
;MSAPIWMNPETTSVNRLPMINLRRVMTVSLHGEWNFQLLDNPDQDPSRRWRTIPVPRLWTIVDGKQPFGDKPIYTNVQMPFDELPPNFPTENPKRNYFLGLPSNWRWIFRASSIS
;
A
#
# COMPACT_ATOMS: atom_id res chain seq x y z
N MET A 1 7.87 -21.54 10.64
CA MET A 1 7.31 -20.17 10.57
C MET A 1 6.48 -20.10 9.29
N SER A 2 5.27 -19.52 9.34
CA SER A 2 4.45 -19.32 8.13
C SER A 2 5.14 -18.28 7.24
N ALA A 3 5.13 -18.49 5.92
CA ALA A 3 5.62 -17.49 4.98
C ALA A 3 4.78 -16.20 5.10
N PRO A 4 5.39 -15.01 4.86
CA PRO A 4 4.65 -13.76 4.78
C PRO A 4 3.54 -13.82 3.72
N ILE A 5 2.42 -13.12 3.96
CA ILE A 5 1.25 -13.16 3.06
C ILE A 5 1.58 -12.72 1.62
N TRP A 6 2.58 -11.87 1.42
CA TRP A 6 3.00 -11.38 0.11
C TRP A 6 3.91 -12.35 -0.66
N MET A 7 4.40 -13.42 -0.02
CA MET A 7 5.14 -14.50 -0.67
C MET A 7 4.25 -15.70 -1.02
N ASN A 8 2.99 -15.71 -0.57
CA ASN A 8 2.06 -16.81 -0.87
C ASN A 8 1.23 -16.49 -2.13
N PRO A 9 1.46 -17.17 -3.26
CA PRO A 9 0.70 -16.92 -4.50
C PRO A 9 -0.80 -17.26 -4.37
N GLU A 10 -1.19 -18.09 -3.41
CA GLU A 10 -2.59 -18.44 -3.17
C GLU A 10 -3.33 -17.35 -2.37
N THR A 11 -2.59 -16.48 -1.68
CA THR A 11 -3.16 -15.40 -0.86
C THR A 11 -3.33 -14.14 -1.70
N THR A 12 -4.43 -14.06 -2.44
CA THR A 12 -4.75 -12.87 -3.27
C THR A 12 -5.39 -11.74 -2.45
N SER A 13 -6.09 -12.05 -1.36
CA SER A 13 -6.66 -11.07 -0.45
C SER A 13 -7.00 -11.68 0.91
N VAL A 14 -6.99 -10.85 1.95
CA VAL A 14 -7.44 -11.21 3.30
C VAL A 14 -8.52 -10.20 3.72
N ASN A 15 -9.68 -10.68 4.17
CA ASN A 15 -10.82 -9.85 4.61
C ASN A 15 -11.35 -8.84 3.56
N ARG A 16 -11.07 -9.06 2.27
CA ARG A 16 -11.65 -8.25 1.19
C ARG A 16 -13.11 -8.64 1.00
N LEU A 17 -14.00 -7.67 1.03
CA LEU A 17 -15.42 -7.87 0.72
C LEU A 17 -15.59 -8.33 -0.75
N PRO A 18 -16.63 -9.13 -1.06
CA PRO A 18 -16.89 -9.56 -2.43
C PRO A 18 -17.11 -8.35 -3.35
N MET A 19 -16.76 -8.52 -4.62
CA MET A 19 -17.05 -7.51 -5.64
C MET A 19 -18.55 -7.44 -5.86
N ILE A 20 -19.13 -6.25 -5.61
CA ILE A 20 -20.57 -6.00 -5.73
C ILE A 20 -20.82 -4.74 -6.57
N ASN A 21 -21.87 -4.75 -7.38
CA ASN A 21 -22.33 -3.58 -8.13
C ASN A 21 -23.35 -2.77 -7.29
N LEU A 22 -22.92 -2.28 -6.13
CA LEU A 22 -23.72 -1.37 -5.31
C LEU A 22 -23.25 0.07 -5.51
N ARG A 23 -24.18 0.97 -5.81
CA ARG A 23 -23.92 2.41 -5.70
C ARG A 23 -23.78 2.76 -4.22
N ARG A 24 -22.62 3.28 -3.82
CA ARG A 24 -22.38 3.71 -2.44
C ARG A 24 -23.12 5.01 -2.18
N VAL A 25 -24.17 4.95 -1.37
CA VAL A 25 -25.04 6.11 -1.05
C VAL A 25 -24.32 7.14 -0.17
N MET A 26 -23.36 6.69 0.65
CA MET A 26 -22.50 7.56 1.47
C MET A 26 -21.04 7.23 1.21
N THR A 27 -20.28 8.22 0.72
CA THR A 27 -18.85 8.11 0.47
C THR A 27 -18.16 9.35 1.01
N VAL A 28 -17.03 9.16 1.69
CA VAL A 28 -16.14 10.24 2.11
C VAL A 28 -14.84 10.11 1.34
N SER A 29 -14.40 11.21 0.75
CA SER A 29 -13.08 11.25 0.10
C SER A 29 -11.98 11.36 1.16
N LEU A 30 -10.92 10.58 1.00
CA LEU A 30 -9.70 10.66 1.80
C LEU A 30 -8.51 11.21 0.98
N HIS A 31 -8.81 11.90 -0.13
CA HIS A 31 -7.77 12.57 -0.92
C HIS A 31 -7.17 13.74 -0.16
N GLY A 32 -5.87 13.94 -0.32
CA GLY A 32 -5.14 15.01 0.35
C GLY A 32 -3.75 14.56 0.79
N GLU A 33 -3.20 15.29 1.75
CA GLU A 33 -1.86 15.10 2.27
C GLU A 33 -1.81 14.00 3.34
N TRP A 34 -0.98 12.98 3.11
CA TRP A 34 -0.79 11.85 4.01
C TRP A 34 0.65 11.81 4.53
N ASN A 35 0.84 11.38 5.76
CA ASN A 35 2.17 11.08 6.26
C ASN A 35 2.68 9.81 5.58
N PHE A 36 3.89 9.86 5.09
CA PHE A 36 4.51 8.83 4.29
C PHE A 36 5.94 8.57 4.74
N GLN A 37 6.29 7.29 4.74
CA GLN A 37 7.65 6.82 4.95
C GLN A 37 7.97 5.71 3.96
N LEU A 38 9.12 5.85 3.29
CA LEU A 38 9.74 4.78 2.51
C LEU A 38 10.77 4.08 3.42
N LEU A 39 10.67 2.76 3.50
CA LEU A 39 11.56 1.86 4.24
C LEU A 39 12.28 0.97 3.23
N ASP A 40 13.51 0.58 3.53
CA ASP A 40 14.33 -0.21 2.60
C ASP A 40 13.93 -1.69 2.60
N ASN A 41 13.37 -2.17 3.72
CA ASN A 41 12.98 -3.56 3.91
C ASN A 41 11.58 -3.70 4.53
N PRO A 42 10.86 -4.81 4.27
CA PRO A 42 9.50 -5.02 4.77
C PRO A 42 9.41 -5.18 6.29
N ASP A 43 10.47 -5.73 6.89
CA ASP A 43 10.59 -6.01 8.32
C ASP A 43 11.13 -4.81 9.12
N GLN A 44 11.47 -3.71 8.46
CA GLN A 44 11.96 -2.51 9.13
C GLN A 44 10.84 -1.81 9.88
N ASP A 45 11.12 -1.39 11.11
CA ASP A 45 10.19 -0.59 11.90
C ASP A 45 10.08 0.85 11.36
N PRO A 46 8.89 1.47 11.42
CA PRO A 46 8.71 2.88 11.09
C PRO A 46 9.60 3.76 11.98
N SER A 47 10.16 4.81 11.40
CA SER A 47 10.96 5.78 12.15
C SER A 47 10.08 6.93 12.64
N ARG A 48 10.63 7.80 13.49
CA ARG A 48 9.95 9.04 13.90
C ARG A 48 9.92 10.10 12.80
N ARG A 49 10.67 9.93 11.71
CA ARG A 49 10.78 10.90 10.62
C ARG A 49 9.73 10.59 9.55
N TRP A 50 8.67 11.37 9.56
CA TRP A 50 7.62 11.33 8.55
C TRP A 50 7.80 12.47 7.55
N ARG A 51 7.44 12.20 6.30
CA ARG A 51 7.27 13.21 5.26
C ARG A 51 5.82 13.21 4.81
N THR A 52 5.42 14.20 4.03
CA THR A 52 4.04 14.29 3.54
C THR A 52 3.99 14.07 2.03
N ILE A 53 2.98 13.35 1.55
CA ILE A 53 2.71 13.14 0.13
C ILE A 53 1.21 13.28 -0.17
N PRO A 54 0.83 13.95 -1.27
CA PRO A 54 -0.56 13.94 -1.73
C PRO A 54 -0.97 12.55 -2.24
N VAL A 55 -2.19 12.14 -1.91
CA VAL A 55 -2.81 10.88 -2.37
C VAL A 55 -4.08 11.20 -3.17
N PRO A 56 -4.24 10.66 -4.40
CA PRO A 56 -3.39 9.65 -5.04
C PRO A 56 -2.19 10.24 -5.80
N ARG A 57 -1.00 9.67 -5.59
CA ARG A 57 0.24 10.00 -6.33
C ARG A 57 1.21 8.81 -6.27
N LEU A 58 2.10 8.70 -7.27
CA LEU A 58 3.28 7.84 -7.19
C LEU A 58 4.31 8.44 -6.22
N TRP A 59 5.02 7.60 -5.46
CA TRP A 59 6.10 8.07 -4.57
C TRP A 59 7.42 8.30 -5.32
N THR A 60 7.67 7.57 -6.41
CA THR A 60 8.93 7.65 -7.17
C THR A 60 9.12 9.01 -7.84
N ILE A 61 8.02 9.67 -8.22
CA ILE A 61 8.03 11.03 -8.79
C ILE A 61 6.92 11.87 -8.16
N VAL A 62 7.31 12.98 -7.54
CA VAL A 62 6.40 14.01 -7.03
C VAL A 62 6.82 15.35 -7.64
N ASP A 63 5.94 15.96 -8.43
CA ASP A 63 6.17 17.25 -9.10
C ASP A 63 7.50 17.30 -9.91
N GLY A 64 7.79 16.21 -10.62
CA GLY A 64 9.00 16.06 -11.43
C GLY A 64 10.29 15.81 -10.63
N LYS A 65 10.21 15.66 -9.31
CA LYS A 65 11.34 15.39 -8.41
C LYS A 65 11.28 13.98 -7.84
N GLN A 66 12.41 13.48 -7.38
CA GLN A 66 12.58 12.18 -6.71
C GLN A 66 12.80 12.38 -5.20
N PRO A 67 11.78 12.79 -4.44
CA PRO A 67 11.96 13.18 -3.03
C PRO A 67 12.45 12.02 -2.15
N PHE A 68 12.15 10.78 -2.49
CA PHE A 68 12.47 9.59 -1.69
C PHE A 68 13.63 8.76 -2.26
N GLY A 69 14.30 9.23 -3.32
CA GLY A 69 15.47 8.56 -3.92
C GLY A 69 15.15 7.33 -4.78
N ASP A 70 13.96 6.74 -4.63
CA ASP A 70 13.49 5.64 -5.46
C ASP A 70 13.06 6.12 -6.85
N LYS A 71 13.48 5.40 -7.90
CA LYS A 71 13.35 5.81 -9.30
C LYS A 71 12.33 4.92 -10.02
N PRO A 72 11.55 5.47 -10.97
CA PRO A 72 10.78 4.63 -11.86
C PRO A 72 11.71 3.72 -12.68
N ILE A 73 11.32 2.45 -12.80
CA ILE A 73 12.03 1.45 -13.58
C ILE A 73 11.18 1.15 -14.82
N TYR A 74 11.79 1.23 -15.99
CA TYR A 74 11.18 0.82 -17.26
C TYR A 74 11.92 -0.39 -17.79
N THR A 75 11.21 -1.51 -17.90
CA THR A 75 11.66 -2.71 -18.61
C THR A 75 10.54 -3.16 -19.53
N ASN A 76 10.89 -3.69 -20.70
CA ASN A 76 9.88 -4.16 -21.67
C ASN A 76 9.53 -5.63 -21.45
N VAL A 77 10.54 -6.51 -21.47
CA VAL A 77 10.38 -7.97 -21.35
C VAL A 77 11.04 -8.52 -20.08
N GLN A 78 12.21 -8.00 -19.73
CA GLN A 78 12.96 -8.45 -18.57
C GLN A 78 12.28 -7.99 -17.28
N MET A 79 12.25 -8.87 -16.28
CA MET A 79 11.83 -8.48 -14.93
C MET A 79 12.84 -7.48 -14.35
N PRO A 80 12.40 -6.53 -13.50
CA PRO A 80 13.29 -5.55 -12.89
C PRO A 80 14.14 -6.12 -11.74
N PHE A 81 14.14 -7.45 -11.56
CA PHE A 81 14.89 -8.20 -10.56
C PHE A 81 15.17 -9.63 -11.04
N ASP A 82 16.16 -10.29 -10.43
CA ASP A 82 16.71 -11.58 -10.86
C ASP A 82 15.99 -12.79 -10.26
N GLU A 83 15.30 -12.62 -9.13
CA GLU A 83 14.65 -13.71 -8.40
C GLU A 83 13.55 -14.38 -9.22
N LEU A 84 13.51 -15.72 -9.16
CA LEU A 84 12.47 -16.52 -9.78
C LEU A 84 11.23 -16.60 -8.87
N PRO A 85 10.01 -16.58 -9.45
CA PRO A 85 8.78 -16.78 -8.68
C PRO A 85 8.81 -18.07 -7.86
N PRO A 86 8.29 -18.09 -6.62
CA PRO A 86 7.54 -17.02 -5.93
C PRO A 86 8.42 -16.04 -5.12
N ASN A 87 9.74 -16.09 -5.29
CA ASN A 87 10.67 -15.32 -4.48
C ASN A 87 10.74 -13.86 -4.94
N PHE A 88 11.03 -12.97 -4.00
CA PHE A 88 11.21 -11.54 -4.22
C PHE A 88 12.62 -11.13 -3.77
N PRO A 89 13.12 -9.98 -4.27
CA PRO A 89 14.35 -9.39 -3.76
C PRO A 89 14.34 -9.26 -2.24
N THR A 90 15.50 -9.49 -1.63
CA THR A 90 15.67 -9.23 -0.19
C THR A 90 15.49 -7.74 0.09
N GLU A 91 16.06 -6.87 -0.76
CA GLU A 91 15.83 -5.42 -0.73
C GLU A 91 14.50 -5.08 -1.40
N ASN A 92 13.42 -5.13 -0.62
CA ASN A 92 12.07 -4.84 -1.09
C ASN A 92 11.50 -3.59 -0.37
N PRO A 93 11.55 -2.40 -1.00
CA PRO A 93 11.19 -1.17 -0.34
C PRO A 93 9.71 -1.16 0.05
N LYS A 94 9.46 -0.99 1.35
CA LYS A 94 8.12 -0.93 1.93
C LYS A 94 7.68 0.50 2.11
N ARG A 95 6.39 0.72 1.85
CA ARG A 95 5.75 2.03 1.91
C ARG A 95 4.73 2.05 3.02
N ASN A 96 4.90 3.00 3.93
CA ASN A 96 3.95 3.24 5.01
C ASN A 96 3.23 4.55 4.76
N TYR A 97 1.91 4.51 4.82
CA TYR A 97 1.03 5.68 4.73
C TYR A 97 0.23 5.79 6.02
N PHE A 98 0.12 6.99 6.57
CA PHE A 98 -0.65 7.28 7.76
C PHE A 98 -1.49 8.55 7.58
N LEU A 99 -2.79 8.43 7.87
CA LEU A 99 -3.73 9.55 7.93
C LEU A 99 -4.39 9.56 9.31
N GLY A 100 -4.31 10.70 10.00
CA GLY A 100 -5.07 10.90 11.23
C GLY A 100 -6.54 11.06 10.90
N LEU A 101 -7.38 10.18 11.42
CA LEU A 101 -8.83 10.26 11.25
C LEU A 101 -9.48 10.98 12.45
N PRO A 102 -10.62 11.68 12.24
CA PRO A 102 -11.37 12.28 13.33
C PRO A 102 -11.86 11.24 14.34
N SER A 103 -11.78 11.55 15.64
CA SER A 103 -12.19 10.66 16.74
C SER A 103 -13.69 10.35 16.77
N ASN A 104 -14.51 11.18 16.11
CA ASN A 104 -15.96 11.03 16.05
C ASN A 104 -16.45 10.07 14.94
N TRP A 105 -15.54 9.49 14.16
CA TRP A 105 -15.90 8.48 13.16
C TRP A 105 -16.23 7.15 13.82
N ARG A 106 -17.49 6.68 13.65
CA ARG A 106 -17.93 5.35 14.06
C ARG A 106 -17.99 4.44 12.83
N TRP A 107 -17.16 3.41 12.81
CA TRP A 107 -17.18 2.39 11.77
C TRP A 107 -18.42 1.50 11.94
N ILE A 108 -19.30 1.48 10.94
CA ILE A 108 -20.36 0.48 10.85
C ILE A 108 -19.86 -0.61 9.91
N PHE A 109 -19.04 -1.53 10.40
CA PHE A 109 -18.80 -2.79 9.71
C PHE A 109 -19.99 -3.72 9.98
N ARG A 110 -21.07 -3.59 9.21
CA ARG A 110 -22.04 -4.70 9.11
C ARG A 110 -21.52 -5.68 8.07
N ALA A 111 -20.79 -6.69 8.53
CA ALA A 111 -20.74 -7.96 7.82
C ALA A 111 -22.15 -8.56 7.94
N SER A 112 -23.02 -8.29 6.98
CA SER A 112 -24.24 -9.09 6.84
C SER A 112 -23.78 -10.48 6.43
N SER A 113 -23.76 -11.42 7.38
CA SER A 113 -23.79 -12.85 7.09
C SER A 113 -25.00 -13.09 6.20
N ILE A 114 -24.76 -13.42 4.94
CA ILE A 114 -25.81 -13.98 4.09
C ILE A 114 -25.91 -15.43 4.54
N SER A 115 -26.95 -15.70 5.33
CA SER A 115 -27.46 -17.04 5.65
C SER A 115 -28.00 -17.74 4.41
#